data_AF-A0A4S4M3I7-F1
#
_entry.id   AF-A0A4S4M3I7-F1
#
_cell.length_a   1.000
_cell.length_b   1.000
_cell.length_c   1.000
_cell.angle_alpha   90.00
_cell.angle_beta   90.00
_cell.angle_gamma   90.00
#
_symmetry.space_group_name_H-M   'P 1'
#
loop_
_entity.id
_entity.type
_entity.pdbx_description
1 polymer ?
#
loop_
_entity_poly.entity_id
_entity_poly.type
_entity_poly.pdbx_seq_one_letter_code
_entity_poly.pdbx_strand_id
1 'polypeptide(L)'
;MFGSHIHWAWPRFIEEITPCLLDATFVPPRSLVGNDNSECGTFWEACYIGPSAALHEVGYAFGLPHQPSGIMSRGYVEWNRSFVAKGNVSISAYIPRALTIVKNDVLESYCVSRNSPAHPSVPLETSNHWHLADKLHLASHPMFALPGDVPRTCDKAPISTQPMRDRIVVKSENGIAHLCWMRDGKAVREHDISELGQGEKKNGVGKLGLTITACDGAQKTIADFWEYATEALVVLPGFDFVVKKKSVVNGGPEGQWGVWRWAVLLTKLNKDGKVIRADKLQIQRDLWFDGMYVHYEDETQVVADVKIQSLRIKSGEYGFVNEVQFIAKEDAGAARKGMEELVPDYGEKIIGFYGKYQHDNGFCPTLEFGILTIPQGTELPKDAYEMPALRNADGGSGVSLSDVNGGGAWGQCEEDEDGEMEE
;
A
#
# COMPACT_ATOMS: atom_id res chain seq x y z
N MET A 1 3.74 18.83 23.12
CA MET A 1 3.60 18.91 24.59
C MET A 1 2.14 19.19 24.85
N PHE A 2 1.37 18.21 25.32
CA PHE A 2 -0.08 18.39 25.48
C PHE A 2 -0.47 18.00 26.91
N GLY A 3 -1.14 18.89 27.63
CA GLY A 3 -1.64 18.60 28.98
C GLY A 3 -1.43 19.75 29.94
N SER A 4 -0.27 19.81 30.61
CA SER A 4 -0.18 20.59 31.85
C SER A 4 -0.25 22.11 31.71
N HIS A 5 0.17 22.64 30.57
CA HIS A 5 0.17 24.08 30.30
C HIS A 5 -1.23 24.70 30.20
N ILE A 6 -2.29 23.88 30.13
CA ILE A 6 -3.70 24.29 30.04
C ILE A 6 -4.58 23.74 31.18
N HIS A 7 -3.99 23.06 32.19
CA HIS A 7 -4.74 22.58 33.37
C HIS A 7 -5.48 23.70 34.12
N TRP A 8 -5.02 24.95 34.02
CA TRP A 8 -5.65 26.10 34.66
C TRP A 8 -7.08 26.38 34.14
N ALA A 9 -7.45 25.85 32.97
CA ALA A 9 -8.79 25.97 32.38
C ALA A 9 -9.66 24.71 32.55
N TRP A 10 -9.14 23.63 33.15
CA TRP A 10 -9.86 22.36 33.25
C TRP A 10 -10.94 22.40 34.34
N PRO A 11 -12.06 21.69 34.16
CA PRO A 11 -13.05 21.54 35.21
C PRO A 11 -12.46 20.75 36.39
N ARG A 12 -12.76 21.17 37.62
CA ARG A 12 -12.25 20.49 38.83
C ARG A 12 -13.09 19.27 39.19
N PHE A 13 -14.34 19.25 38.74
CA PHE A 13 -15.32 18.19 38.95
C PHE A 13 -16.35 18.19 37.80
N ILE A 14 -17.16 17.14 37.69
CA ILE A 14 -18.02 16.89 36.52
C ILE A 14 -19.07 18.00 36.30
N GLU A 15 -19.56 18.60 37.38
CA GLU A 15 -20.54 19.70 37.35
C GLU A 15 -19.97 20.98 36.74
N GLU A 16 -18.63 21.13 36.68
CA GLU A 16 -17.95 22.27 36.06
C GLU A 16 -17.72 22.13 34.55
N ILE A 17 -17.96 20.95 33.98
CA ILE A 17 -17.70 20.72 32.54
C ILE A 17 -18.44 21.75 31.68
N THR A 18 -19.75 21.91 31.88
CA THR A 18 -20.56 22.86 31.11
C THR A 18 -20.13 24.33 31.33
N PRO A 19 -20.00 24.85 32.56
CA PRO A 19 -19.58 26.25 32.74
C PRO A 19 -18.17 26.53 32.22
N CYS A 20 -17.19 25.61 32.37
CA CYS A 20 -15.85 25.79 31.78
C CYS A 20 -15.89 25.80 30.25
N LEU A 21 -16.68 24.94 29.62
CA LEU A 21 -16.84 24.88 28.16
C LEU A 21 -17.65 26.06 27.58
N LEU A 22 -18.30 26.86 28.42
CA LEU A 22 -19.03 28.08 28.03
C LEU A 22 -18.30 29.37 28.41
N ASP A 23 -17.18 29.29 29.14
CA ASP A 23 -16.43 30.46 29.61
C ASP A 23 -15.65 31.14 28.46
N ALA A 24 -16.26 32.19 27.91
CA ALA A 24 -15.70 33.01 26.83
C ALA A 24 -14.66 34.04 27.33
N THR A 25 -14.19 33.96 28.57
CA THR A 25 -13.18 34.89 29.11
C THR A 25 -11.89 34.81 28.28
N PHE A 26 -11.44 35.98 27.80
CA PHE A 26 -10.24 36.10 26.98
C PHE A 26 -8.96 35.92 27.80
N VAL A 27 -8.01 35.17 27.27
CA VAL A 27 -6.68 34.97 27.87
C VAL A 27 -5.75 36.05 27.34
N PRO A 28 -5.34 37.03 28.17
CA PRO A 28 -4.53 38.14 27.69
C PRO A 28 -3.14 37.65 27.25
N PRO A 29 -2.53 38.22 26.19
CA PRO A 29 -1.18 37.83 25.74
C PRO A 29 -0.07 37.97 26.80
N ARG A 30 -0.31 38.78 27.85
CA ARG A 30 0.61 38.95 28.99
C ARG A 30 0.49 37.85 30.06
N SER A 31 -0.41 36.90 29.91
CA SER A 31 -0.66 35.81 30.86
C SER A 31 0.49 34.81 30.98
N LEU A 32 1.44 34.81 30.04
CA LEU A 32 2.58 33.88 29.95
C LEU A 32 2.17 32.39 29.83
N VAL A 33 0.89 32.09 29.66
CA VAL A 33 0.42 30.73 29.37
C VAL A 33 0.49 30.45 27.87
N GLY A 34 0.72 29.19 27.50
CA GLY A 34 0.86 28.77 26.11
C GLY A 34 -0.46 28.91 25.33
N ASN A 35 -0.38 29.41 24.11
CA ASN A 35 -1.48 29.45 23.15
C ASN A 35 -1.11 28.64 21.90
N ASP A 36 -1.12 27.32 22.07
CA ASP A 36 -0.70 26.39 21.03
C ASP A 36 -1.61 26.51 19.79
N ASN A 37 -0.97 26.63 18.62
CA ASN A 37 -1.63 26.80 17.32
C ASN A 37 -2.63 27.98 17.23
N SER A 38 -2.57 28.95 18.15
CA SER A 38 -3.59 30.00 18.31
C SER A 38 -4.99 29.48 18.61
N GLU A 39 -5.10 28.30 19.25
CA GLU A 39 -6.38 27.64 19.52
C GLU A 39 -6.79 27.67 21.01
N CYS A 40 -5.99 28.29 21.88
CA CYS A 40 -6.23 28.42 23.34
C CYS A 40 -6.39 29.89 23.79
N GLY A 41 -7.03 30.74 22.97
CA GLY A 41 -7.14 32.19 23.22
C GLY A 41 -8.16 32.60 24.28
N THR A 42 -9.02 31.67 24.69
CA THR A 42 -10.07 31.87 25.69
C THR A 42 -10.12 30.69 26.66
N PHE A 43 -10.82 30.85 27.80
CA PHE A 43 -10.94 29.79 28.81
C PHE A 43 -11.58 28.52 28.25
N TRP A 44 -12.70 28.64 27.53
CA TRP A 44 -13.37 27.47 26.94
C TRP A 44 -12.49 26.76 25.90
N GLU A 45 -11.72 27.51 25.12
CA GLU A 45 -10.75 27.00 24.15
C GLU A 45 -9.64 26.16 24.80
N ALA A 46 -9.01 26.71 25.85
CA ALA A 46 -8.03 25.99 26.64
C ALA A 46 -8.64 24.76 27.36
N CYS A 47 -9.90 24.89 27.81
CA CYS A 47 -10.64 23.82 28.49
C CYS A 47 -10.91 22.61 27.61
N TYR A 48 -11.24 22.77 26.31
CA TYR A 48 -11.50 21.61 25.47
C TYR A 48 -10.23 21.02 24.85
N ILE A 49 -9.25 21.84 24.48
CA ILE A 49 -8.00 21.35 23.84
C ILE A 49 -7.16 20.53 24.80
N GLY A 50 -7.13 20.90 26.08
CA GLY A 50 -6.27 20.23 27.06
C GLY A 50 -6.62 18.77 27.27
N PRO A 51 -7.81 18.46 27.78
CA PRO A 51 -8.21 17.07 28.02
C PRO A 51 -8.23 16.27 26.72
N SER A 52 -8.58 16.88 25.59
CA SER A 52 -8.71 16.18 24.32
C SER A 52 -7.35 15.87 23.67
N ALA A 53 -6.38 16.78 23.74
CA ALA A 53 -5.01 16.50 23.32
C ALA A 53 -4.30 15.56 24.30
N ALA A 54 -4.60 15.63 25.60
CA ALA A 54 -4.15 14.61 26.55
C ALA A 54 -4.72 13.22 26.20
N LEU A 55 -5.96 13.13 25.72
CA LEU A 55 -6.56 11.88 25.26
C LEU A 55 -5.87 11.33 24.00
N HIS A 56 -5.41 12.18 23.09
CA HIS A 56 -4.56 11.80 21.95
C HIS A 56 -3.25 11.15 22.42
N GLU A 57 -2.58 11.75 23.41
CA GLU A 57 -1.35 11.19 24.00
C GLU A 57 -1.58 9.87 24.76
N VAL A 58 -2.72 9.75 25.44
CA VAL A 58 -3.15 8.47 26.03
C VAL A 58 -3.35 7.42 24.94
N GLY A 59 -3.85 7.80 23.77
CA GLY A 59 -3.93 6.90 22.61
C GLY A 59 -2.56 6.34 22.21
N TYR A 60 -1.53 7.19 22.15
CA TYR A 60 -0.15 6.72 21.92
C TYR A 60 0.33 5.75 22.99
N ALA A 61 -0.01 5.98 24.26
CA ALA A 61 0.34 5.07 25.34
C ALA A 61 -0.32 3.68 25.19
N PHE A 62 -1.43 3.57 24.48
CA PHE A 62 -2.09 2.31 24.10
C PHE A 62 -1.64 1.76 22.73
N GLY A 63 -0.63 2.35 22.09
CA GLY A 63 -0.10 1.89 20.82
C GLY A 63 -0.95 2.29 19.60
N LEU A 64 -1.78 3.32 19.73
CA LEU A 64 -2.55 3.85 18.61
C LEU A 64 -1.68 4.76 17.72
N PRO A 65 -1.65 4.55 16.40
CA PRO A 65 -0.98 5.46 15.47
C PRO A 65 -1.88 6.66 15.13
N HIS A 66 -1.32 7.64 14.44
CA HIS A 66 -2.14 8.66 13.78
C HIS A 66 -3.16 8.02 12.82
N GLN A 67 -4.38 8.58 12.79
CA GLN A 67 -5.46 8.13 11.92
C GLN A 67 -5.90 9.22 10.94
N PRO A 68 -6.58 8.88 9.83
CA PRO A 68 -7.14 9.87 8.91
C PRO A 68 -8.24 10.74 9.55
N SER A 69 -8.93 10.21 10.57
CA SER A 69 -9.99 10.91 11.30
C SER A 69 -9.96 10.53 12.79
N GLY A 70 -10.77 11.22 13.59
CA GLY A 70 -10.91 10.93 15.02
C GLY A 70 -9.91 11.64 15.92
N ILE A 71 -9.89 11.25 17.20
CA ILE A 71 -9.02 11.80 18.25
C ILE A 71 -7.54 11.60 17.94
N MET A 72 -7.17 10.48 17.30
CA MET A 72 -5.79 10.23 16.83
C MET A 72 -5.42 11.04 15.57
N SER A 73 -6.31 11.92 15.12
CA SER A 73 -6.05 12.97 14.13
C SER A 73 -6.18 14.33 14.82
N ARG A 74 -6.86 15.31 14.22
CA ARG A 74 -7.26 16.58 14.86
C ARG A 74 -8.68 16.58 15.44
N GLY A 75 -9.34 15.42 15.54
CA GLY A 75 -10.73 15.35 16.01
C GLY A 75 -10.95 15.77 17.46
N TYR A 76 -9.87 15.84 18.24
CA TYR A 76 -9.86 16.35 19.60
C TYR A 76 -10.28 17.83 19.71
N VAL A 77 -10.22 18.62 18.63
CA VAL A 77 -10.65 20.04 18.67
C VAL A 77 -12.17 20.22 18.72
N GLU A 78 -12.93 19.15 18.48
CA GLU A 78 -14.40 19.17 18.51
C GLU A 78 -14.95 18.49 19.78
N TRP A 79 -14.09 18.19 20.76
CA TRP A 79 -14.45 17.42 21.95
C TRP A 79 -15.55 18.07 22.79
N ASN A 80 -15.63 19.41 22.80
CA ASN A 80 -16.70 20.16 23.45
C ASN A 80 -18.11 19.77 22.96
N ARG A 81 -18.25 19.33 21.69
CA ARG A 81 -19.53 18.92 21.11
C ARG A 81 -20.15 17.69 21.77
N SER A 82 -19.37 16.93 22.54
CA SER A 82 -19.88 15.81 23.33
C SER A 82 -20.68 16.27 24.56
N PHE A 83 -20.50 17.51 25.02
CA PHE A 83 -21.04 18.00 26.29
C PHE A 83 -21.99 19.19 26.16
N VAL A 84 -21.83 20.02 25.12
CA VAL A 84 -22.64 21.24 24.93
C VAL A 84 -23.31 21.27 23.54
N ALA A 85 -24.63 21.49 23.52
CA ALA A 85 -25.43 21.57 22.29
C ALA A 85 -25.27 22.91 21.54
N LYS A 86 -24.95 23.99 22.26
CA LYS A 86 -24.53 25.28 21.72
C LYS A 86 -23.05 25.46 22.03
N GLY A 87 -22.20 25.32 21.03
CA GLY A 87 -20.79 25.71 21.14
C GLY A 87 -20.64 27.22 20.96
N ASN A 88 -19.73 27.84 21.72
CA ASN A 88 -19.15 29.12 21.35
C ASN A 88 -18.33 28.91 20.05
N VAL A 89 -18.35 29.89 19.14
CA VAL A 89 -17.58 29.80 17.89
C VAL A 89 -16.13 30.17 18.17
N SER A 90 -15.20 29.24 17.97
CA SER A 90 -13.78 29.58 17.84
C SER A 90 -13.58 30.31 16.52
N ILE A 91 -13.19 31.58 16.58
CA ILE A 91 -12.66 32.29 15.43
C ILE A 91 -11.15 32.00 15.42
N SER A 92 -10.73 30.93 14.75
CA SER A 92 -9.32 30.75 14.43
C SER A 92 -8.92 31.83 13.42
N ALA A 93 -8.35 32.92 13.93
CA ALA A 93 -7.95 34.07 13.14
C ALA A 93 -6.52 33.88 12.62
N TYR A 94 -6.39 33.26 11.45
CA TYR A 94 -5.29 33.60 10.53
C TYR A 94 -5.73 33.51 9.07
N ILE A 95 -6.46 34.55 8.63
CA ILE A 95 -6.47 34.97 7.22
C ILE A 95 -5.85 36.36 7.18
N PRO A 96 -4.77 36.61 6.42
CA PRO A 96 -4.18 37.93 6.32
C PRO A 96 -5.07 38.82 5.45
N ARG A 97 -6.07 39.47 6.07
CA ARG A 97 -6.63 40.81 5.80
C ARG A 97 -8.06 40.90 6.36
N ALA A 98 -8.29 41.94 7.16
CA ALA A 98 -9.56 42.40 7.76
C ALA A 98 -10.02 41.69 9.06
N LEU A 99 -9.52 42.20 10.18
CA LEU A 99 -10.12 42.07 11.51
C LEU A 99 -11.45 42.83 11.54
N THR A 100 -12.57 42.13 11.69
CA THR A 100 -13.86 42.75 12.06
C THR A 100 -14.28 42.20 13.42
N ILE A 101 -14.14 43.03 14.46
CA ILE A 101 -14.70 42.78 15.79
C ILE A 101 -16.20 43.10 15.69
N VAL A 102 -17.07 42.10 15.85
CA VAL A 102 -18.51 42.34 16.04
C VAL A 102 -18.83 42.20 17.52
N LYS A 103 -19.19 43.32 18.15
CA LYS A 103 -19.74 43.40 19.51
C LYS A 103 -21.08 42.67 19.59
N ASN A 104 -21.32 42.02 20.73
CA ASN A 104 -22.61 41.70 21.34
C ASN A 104 -23.81 41.64 20.39
N ASP A 105 -24.17 40.42 19.97
CA ASP A 105 -25.55 39.93 20.00
C ASP A 105 -25.54 38.41 19.79
N VAL A 106 -26.46 37.74 20.45
CA VAL A 106 -26.64 36.29 20.58
C VAL A 106 -26.42 35.55 19.26
N LEU A 107 -25.28 34.86 19.10
CA LEU A 107 -25.04 33.92 18.01
C LEU A 107 -25.44 32.52 18.46
N GLU A 108 -26.67 32.14 18.11
CA GLU A 108 -27.11 30.76 18.15
C GLU A 108 -26.34 29.95 17.10
N SER A 109 -25.56 28.98 17.56
CA SER A 109 -24.86 28.02 16.71
C SER A 109 -25.85 27.11 15.97
N TYR A 110 -26.03 27.36 14.69
CA TYR A 110 -26.29 26.34 13.68
C TYR A 110 -25.23 26.48 12.59
N CYS A 111 -24.68 25.35 12.13
CA CYS A 111 -23.82 25.30 10.95
C CYS A 111 -24.64 25.67 9.70
N VAL A 112 -24.76 26.97 9.41
CA VAL A 112 -25.31 27.46 8.14
C VAL A 112 -24.17 28.12 7.37
N SER A 113 -23.69 27.44 6.33
CA SER A 113 -23.02 28.11 5.21
C SER A 113 -23.98 29.17 4.67
N ARG A 114 -23.55 30.44 4.60
CA ARG A 114 -24.41 31.60 4.26
C ARG A 114 -25.11 31.53 2.89
N ASN A 115 -24.90 30.49 2.08
CA ASN A 115 -25.48 30.33 0.75
C ASN A 115 -26.30 29.04 0.56
N SER A 116 -26.89 28.45 1.60
CA SER A 116 -27.83 27.33 1.40
C SER A 116 -29.06 27.41 2.31
N PRO A 117 -30.26 27.05 1.81
CA PRO A 117 -31.50 27.10 2.60
C PRO A 117 -31.36 26.23 3.85
N ALA A 118 -31.82 26.78 4.99
CA ALA A 118 -31.77 26.14 6.29
C ALA A 118 -32.49 24.78 6.29
N HIS A 119 -31.71 23.71 6.26
CA HIS A 119 -32.13 22.41 6.76
C HIS A 119 -31.43 22.18 8.11
N PRO A 120 -32.13 21.65 9.13
CA PRO A 120 -31.50 21.24 10.37
C PRO A 120 -30.51 20.11 10.07
N SER A 121 -29.22 20.47 9.95
CA SER A 121 -28.14 19.52 9.79
C SER A 121 -27.72 19.04 11.18
N VAL A 122 -28.12 17.83 11.53
CA VAL A 122 -27.30 17.03 12.47
C VAL A 122 -25.91 16.96 11.82
N PRO A 123 -24.80 17.31 12.51
CA PRO A 123 -23.48 17.28 11.89
C PRO A 123 -23.21 15.86 11.40
N LEU A 124 -23.09 15.69 10.09
CA LEU A 124 -23.12 14.39 9.43
C LEU A 124 -21.86 13.54 9.64
N GLU A 125 -20.96 13.93 10.55
CA GLU A 125 -19.87 13.16 11.15
C GLU A 125 -19.07 14.13 12.03
N THR A 126 -19.23 14.10 13.35
CA THR A 126 -18.35 14.84 14.25
C THR A 126 -17.02 14.10 14.37
N SER A 127 -15.88 14.78 14.34
CA SER A 127 -14.55 14.15 14.37
C SER A 127 -14.07 13.81 15.79
N ASN A 128 -14.85 14.12 16.83
CA ASN A 128 -14.59 13.86 18.25
C ASN A 128 -14.78 12.38 18.68
N HIS A 129 -14.50 11.43 17.79
CA HIS A 129 -14.62 10.00 18.04
C HIS A 129 -13.27 9.29 17.94
N TRP A 130 -13.17 8.07 18.48
CA TRP A 130 -12.09 7.15 18.14
C TRP A 130 -12.32 6.54 16.76
N HIS A 131 -11.28 6.49 15.92
CA HIS A 131 -11.36 5.83 14.62
C HIS A 131 -11.74 4.34 14.80
N LEU A 132 -12.37 3.71 13.80
CA LEU A 132 -12.83 2.32 13.94
C LEU A 132 -11.68 1.36 14.30
N ALA A 133 -10.52 1.51 13.64
CA ALA A 133 -9.35 0.70 13.93
C ALA A 133 -8.86 0.89 15.38
N ASP A 134 -8.90 2.12 15.90
CA ASP A 134 -8.53 2.41 17.27
C ASP A 134 -9.52 1.78 18.26
N LYS A 135 -10.82 1.89 17.99
CA LYS A 135 -11.87 1.26 18.82
C LYS A 135 -11.67 -0.25 18.90
N LEU A 136 -11.38 -0.90 17.77
CA LEU A 136 -11.14 -2.34 17.68
C LEU A 136 -9.88 -2.74 18.46
N HIS A 137 -8.79 -2.00 18.28
CA HIS A 137 -7.54 -2.22 19.03
C HIS A 137 -7.73 -2.02 20.54
N LEU A 138 -8.41 -0.95 20.97
CA LEU A 138 -8.70 -0.71 22.38
C LEU A 138 -9.63 -1.79 22.95
N ALA A 139 -10.60 -2.27 22.18
CA ALA A 139 -11.50 -3.35 22.58
C ALA A 139 -10.74 -4.69 22.77
N SER A 140 -9.70 -4.98 21.99
CA SER A 140 -8.85 -6.15 22.20
C SER A 140 -7.72 -5.91 23.20
N HIS A 141 -7.47 -4.67 23.63
CA HIS A 141 -6.33 -4.36 24.48
C HIS A 141 -6.48 -4.93 25.91
N PRO A 142 -5.43 -5.56 26.49
CA PRO A 142 -5.51 -6.20 27.82
C PRO A 142 -5.97 -5.27 28.95
N MET A 143 -5.59 -3.99 28.89
CA MET A 143 -5.98 -2.97 29.89
C MET A 143 -7.48 -2.64 29.92
N PHE A 144 -8.24 -3.07 28.90
CA PHE A 144 -9.69 -2.90 28.83
C PHE A 144 -10.44 -4.22 29.07
N ALA A 145 -9.74 -5.28 29.50
CA ALA A 145 -10.36 -6.53 29.90
C ALA A 145 -11.06 -6.38 31.25
N LEU A 146 -12.27 -6.94 31.37
CA LEU A 146 -13.02 -7.03 32.61
C LEU A 146 -12.68 -8.33 33.36
N PRO A 147 -12.91 -8.39 34.68
CA PRO A 147 -12.80 -9.64 35.42
C PRO A 147 -13.71 -10.72 34.82
N GLY A 148 -13.11 -11.83 34.37
CA GLY A 148 -13.81 -12.95 33.74
C GLY A 148 -13.75 -12.99 32.21
N ASP A 149 -13.21 -11.95 31.57
CA ASP A 149 -12.93 -12.00 30.13
C ASP A 149 -11.84 -13.02 29.82
N VAL A 150 -11.90 -13.58 28.61
CA VAL A 150 -10.77 -14.36 28.07
C VAL A 150 -9.52 -13.47 27.99
N PRO A 151 -8.32 -14.01 28.26
CA PRO A 151 -7.08 -13.25 28.10
C PRO A 151 -7.01 -12.64 26.70
N ARG A 152 -6.86 -11.32 26.65
CA ARG A 152 -6.77 -10.58 25.39
C ARG A 152 -5.30 -10.29 25.05
N THR A 153 -5.02 -10.04 23.77
CA THR A 153 -3.71 -9.59 23.29
C THR A 153 -3.88 -8.35 22.42
N CYS A 154 -2.86 -7.48 22.43
CA CYS A 154 -2.76 -6.34 21.51
C CYS A 154 -1.95 -6.65 20.24
N ASP A 155 -1.56 -7.91 20.04
CA ASP A 155 -0.87 -8.37 18.85
C ASP A 155 -1.81 -8.32 17.64
N LYS A 156 -1.32 -7.71 16.56
CA LYS A 156 -2.07 -7.55 15.31
C LYS A 156 -1.70 -8.66 14.33
N ALA A 157 -2.68 -9.36 13.79
CA ALA A 157 -2.48 -10.35 12.75
C ALA A 157 -2.25 -9.68 11.39
N PRO A 158 -1.32 -10.19 10.56
CA PRO A 158 -1.08 -9.64 9.23
C PRO A 158 -2.30 -9.82 8.32
N ILE A 159 -2.58 -8.81 7.50
CA ILE A 159 -3.64 -8.86 6.48
C ILE A 159 -3.05 -9.30 5.15
N SER A 160 -3.49 -10.46 4.67
CA SER A 160 -3.17 -10.97 3.33
C SER A 160 -4.25 -10.59 2.33
N THR A 161 -3.83 -10.30 1.09
CA THR A 161 -4.69 -9.89 -0.02
C THR A 161 -4.25 -10.64 -1.26
N GLN A 162 -5.20 -11.19 -2.01
CA GLN A 162 -4.95 -11.88 -3.27
C GLN A 162 -6.01 -11.47 -4.29
N PRO A 163 -5.66 -10.68 -5.32
CA PRO A 163 -6.58 -10.40 -6.39
C PRO A 163 -6.80 -11.67 -7.22
N MET A 164 -8.03 -11.82 -7.71
CA MET A 164 -8.45 -12.81 -8.70
C MET A 164 -9.05 -12.05 -9.89
N ARG A 165 -9.48 -12.78 -10.92
CA ARG A 165 -10.06 -12.19 -12.13
C ARG A 165 -11.24 -11.25 -11.85
N ASP A 166 -12.13 -11.66 -10.96
CA ASP A 166 -13.45 -11.06 -10.72
C ASP A 166 -13.64 -10.60 -9.26
N ARG A 167 -12.67 -10.85 -8.38
CA ARG A 167 -12.77 -10.58 -6.95
C ARG A 167 -11.40 -10.36 -6.32
N ILE A 168 -11.39 -9.86 -5.10
CA ILE A 168 -10.23 -9.90 -4.21
C ILE A 168 -10.54 -10.78 -3.01
N VAL A 169 -9.60 -11.64 -2.64
CA VAL A 169 -9.66 -12.42 -1.40
C VAL A 169 -8.83 -11.70 -0.35
N VAL A 170 -9.44 -11.43 0.80
CA VAL A 170 -8.81 -10.76 1.94
C VAL A 170 -8.90 -11.69 3.15
N LYS A 171 -7.79 -11.89 3.88
CA LYS A 171 -7.75 -12.74 5.07
C LYS A 171 -6.90 -12.12 6.17
N SER A 172 -7.37 -12.28 7.41
CA SER A 172 -6.64 -12.05 8.66
C SER A 172 -7.06 -13.14 9.64
N GLU A 173 -6.13 -13.64 10.46
CA GLU A 173 -6.41 -14.68 11.47
C GLU A 173 -7.41 -14.19 12.51
N ASN A 174 -7.38 -12.90 12.85
CA ASN A 174 -8.30 -12.26 13.79
C ASN A 174 -9.63 -11.82 13.14
N GLY A 175 -9.82 -12.10 11.84
CA GLY A 175 -11.02 -11.73 11.09
C GLY A 175 -10.99 -10.30 10.54
N ILE A 176 -11.91 -10.02 9.61
CA ILE A 176 -12.04 -8.73 8.94
C ILE A 176 -13.28 -8.01 9.49
N ALA A 177 -13.11 -6.77 9.93
CA ALA A 177 -14.17 -5.95 10.48
C ALA A 177 -14.80 -5.01 9.43
N HIS A 178 -13.97 -4.42 8.56
CA HIS A 178 -14.46 -3.42 7.60
C HIS A 178 -13.61 -3.36 6.32
N LEU A 179 -14.28 -3.13 5.19
CA LEU A 179 -13.68 -2.83 3.89
C LEU A 179 -14.21 -1.48 3.42
N CYS A 180 -13.31 -0.55 3.10
CA CYS A 180 -13.66 0.78 2.62
C CYS A 180 -13.01 1.04 1.27
N TRP A 181 -13.82 1.26 0.24
CA TRP A 181 -13.35 1.68 -1.06
C TRP A 181 -13.25 3.21 -1.11
N MET A 182 -12.18 3.74 -1.68
CA MET A 182 -11.89 5.18 -1.71
C MET A 182 -11.61 5.64 -3.14
N ARG A 183 -12.20 6.74 -3.59
CA ARG A 183 -11.89 7.42 -4.85
C ARG A 183 -11.79 8.92 -4.61
N ASP A 184 -10.72 9.54 -5.09
CA ASP A 184 -10.47 10.98 -4.93
C ASP A 184 -10.61 11.47 -3.46
N GLY A 185 -10.15 10.63 -2.52
CA GLY A 185 -10.21 10.91 -1.07
C GLY A 185 -11.58 10.70 -0.42
N LYS A 186 -12.58 10.17 -1.14
CA LYS A 186 -13.93 9.92 -0.62
C LYS A 186 -14.29 8.45 -0.62
N ALA A 187 -15.04 8.01 0.39
CA ALA A 187 -15.56 6.64 0.45
C ALA A 187 -16.58 6.40 -0.67
N VAL A 188 -16.47 5.26 -1.34
CA VAL A 188 -17.35 4.80 -2.42
C VAL A 188 -18.20 3.65 -1.90
N ARG A 189 -19.51 3.68 -2.16
CA ARG A 189 -20.40 2.57 -1.79
C ARG A 189 -20.29 1.46 -2.83
N GLU A 190 -20.47 0.21 -2.39
CA GLU A 190 -20.32 -0.97 -3.24
C GLU A 190 -21.19 -0.95 -4.50
N HIS A 191 -22.45 -0.48 -4.39
CA HIS A 191 -23.34 -0.30 -5.55
C HIS A 191 -22.74 0.61 -6.62
N ASP A 192 -22.10 1.70 -6.18
CA ASP A 192 -21.49 2.71 -7.03
C ASP A 192 -20.21 2.18 -7.71
N ILE A 193 -19.66 1.03 -7.28
CA ILE A 193 -18.51 0.37 -7.92
C ILE A 193 -18.94 -0.45 -9.15
N SER A 194 -20.11 -1.10 -9.09
CA SER A 194 -20.60 -1.97 -10.16
C SER A 194 -20.89 -1.21 -11.48
N GLU A 195 -21.32 0.05 -11.36
CA GLU A 195 -21.55 0.95 -12.50
C GLU A 195 -20.23 1.37 -13.18
N LEU A 196 -19.10 1.33 -12.47
CA LEU A 196 -17.79 1.71 -12.98
C LEU A 196 -17.23 0.67 -13.97
N GLY A 197 -17.55 -0.62 -13.77
CA GLY A 197 -17.07 -1.70 -14.62
C GLY A 197 -17.71 -1.74 -16.02
N GLN A 198 -18.87 -1.08 -16.19
CA GLN A 198 -19.65 -1.13 -17.44
C GLN A 198 -19.64 0.19 -18.22
N GLY A 199 -19.09 1.27 -17.66
CA GLY A 199 -19.50 2.63 -18.04
C GLY A 199 -18.45 3.72 -18.18
N GLU A 200 -17.14 3.48 -18.30
CA GLU A 200 -16.19 4.59 -18.60
C GLU A 200 -15.16 4.20 -19.68
N LYS A 201 -15.62 4.14 -20.94
CA LYS A 201 -14.74 4.33 -22.12
C LYS A 201 -14.71 5.83 -22.47
N LYS A 202 -14.05 6.65 -21.65
CA LYS A 202 -13.47 7.97 -22.02
C LYS A 202 -12.88 8.62 -20.76
N ASN A 203 -11.55 8.73 -20.75
CA ASN A 203 -10.67 9.15 -19.65
C ASN A 203 -10.51 8.08 -18.57
N GLY A 204 -9.25 7.78 -18.20
CA GLY A 204 -8.86 6.61 -17.43
C GLY A 204 -9.68 6.41 -16.16
N VAL A 205 -9.98 5.15 -15.85
CA VAL A 205 -10.66 4.75 -14.61
C VAL A 205 -9.90 5.40 -13.45
N GLY A 206 -10.55 6.31 -12.73
CA GLY A 206 -9.93 7.03 -11.61
C GLY A 206 -9.35 6.05 -10.59
N LYS A 207 -8.27 6.45 -9.90
CA LYS A 207 -7.62 5.62 -8.88
C LYS A 207 -8.64 5.15 -7.84
N LEU A 208 -8.71 3.85 -7.65
CA LEU A 208 -9.62 3.23 -6.68
C LEU A 208 -8.79 2.63 -5.54
N GLY A 209 -8.80 3.26 -4.38
CA GLY A 209 -8.16 2.75 -3.18
C GLY A 209 -9.05 1.76 -2.43
N LEU A 210 -8.44 0.85 -1.67
CA LEU A 210 -9.10 -0.07 -0.76
C LEU A 210 -8.39 -0.05 0.60
N THR A 211 -9.11 0.30 1.65
CA THR A 211 -8.66 0.19 3.04
C THR A 211 -9.36 -0.98 3.72
N ILE A 212 -8.56 -1.93 4.22
CA ILE A 212 -9.02 -3.11 4.96
C ILE A 212 -8.72 -2.88 6.44
N THR A 213 -9.69 -3.15 7.30
CA THR A 213 -9.54 -3.11 8.76
C THR A 213 -9.93 -4.46 9.37
N ALA A 214 -9.00 -5.08 10.11
CA ALA A 214 -9.22 -6.33 10.84
C ALA A 214 -9.86 -6.08 12.22
N CYS A 215 -10.40 -7.13 12.84
CA CYS A 215 -11.11 -7.03 14.13
C CYS A 215 -10.21 -6.65 15.32
N ASP A 216 -8.89 -6.75 15.16
CA ASP A 216 -7.86 -6.32 16.11
C ASP A 216 -7.37 -4.88 15.84
N GLY A 217 -7.96 -4.18 14.86
CA GLY A 217 -7.54 -2.85 14.44
C GLY A 217 -6.29 -2.83 13.55
N ALA A 218 -5.79 -3.97 13.06
CA ALA A 218 -4.81 -3.98 11.97
C ALA A 218 -5.42 -3.38 10.71
N GLN A 219 -4.62 -2.63 9.95
CA GLN A 219 -5.06 -2.00 8.71
C GLN A 219 -4.10 -2.27 7.57
N LYS A 220 -4.66 -2.41 6.36
CA LYS A 220 -3.91 -2.48 5.11
C LYS A 220 -4.58 -1.60 4.07
N THR A 221 -3.81 -0.74 3.42
CA THR A 221 -4.31 0.17 2.39
C THR A 221 -3.66 -0.17 1.06
N ILE A 222 -4.49 -0.38 0.05
CA ILE A 222 -4.10 -0.46 -1.36
C ILE A 222 -4.48 0.88 -1.98
N ALA A 223 -3.49 1.68 -2.38
CA ALA A 223 -3.73 3.03 -2.87
C ALA A 223 -4.41 3.06 -4.25
N ASP A 224 -4.00 2.15 -5.13
CA ASP A 224 -4.59 1.94 -6.44
C ASP A 224 -4.82 0.44 -6.66
N PHE A 225 -6.08 0.03 -6.58
CA PHE A 225 -6.50 -1.34 -6.73
C PHE A 225 -6.32 -1.85 -8.15
N TRP A 226 -6.47 -0.99 -9.16
CA TRP A 226 -6.30 -1.39 -10.56
C TRP A 226 -4.84 -1.66 -10.88
N GLU A 227 -3.94 -0.79 -10.41
CA GLU A 227 -2.51 -1.02 -10.47
C GLU A 227 -2.14 -2.30 -9.72
N TYR A 228 -2.55 -2.44 -8.45
CA TYR A 228 -2.31 -3.64 -7.65
C TYR A 228 -2.78 -4.94 -8.35
N ALA A 229 -3.98 -4.95 -8.93
CA ALA A 229 -4.52 -6.11 -9.62
C ALA A 229 -3.78 -6.44 -10.93
N THR A 230 -3.42 -5.42 -11.72
CA THR A 230 -2.69 -5.60 -13.00
C THR A 230 -1.21 -5.96 -12.78
N GLU A 231 -0.62 -5.53 -11.67
CA GLU A 231 0.70 -5.98 -11.24
C GLU A 231 0.68 -7.45 -10.80
N ALA A 232 -0.40 -7.91 -10.17
CA ALA A 232 -0.51 -9.29 -9.68
C ALA A 232 -1.05 -10.29 -10.72
N LEU A 233 -1.79 -9.85 -11.73
CA LEU A 233 -2.50 -10.71 -12.68
C LEU A 233 -2.35 -10.24 -14.13
N VAL A 234 -2.30 -11.19 -15.05
CA VAL A 234 -2.55 -10.94 -16.48
C VAL A 234 -3.84 -11.64 -16.89
N VAL A 235 -4.84 -10.84 -17.24
CA VAL A 235 -6.15 -11.33 -17.69
C VAL A 235 -6.07 -11.64 -19.18
N LEU A 236 -6.35 -12.89 -19.54
CA LEU A 236 -6.37 -13.36 -20.93
C LEU A 236 -7.78 -13.16 -21.52
N PRO A 237 -7.95 -12.37 -22.59
CA PRO A 237 -9.25 -12.15 -23.23
C PRO A 237 -9.84 -13.47 -23.76
N GLY A 238 -11.11 -13.76 -23.42
CA GLY A 238 -11.81 -14.96 -23.91
C GLY A 238 -11.49 -16.26 -23.19
N PHE A 239 -10.64 -16.24 -22.16
CA PHE A 239 -10.32 -17.42 -21.33
C PHE A 239 -10.81 -17.21 -19.91
N ASP A 240 -11.20 -18.27 -19.19
CA ASP A 240 -11.73 -18.17 -17.81
C ASP A 240 -10.65 -18.14 -16.72
N PHE A 241 -9.39 -18.36 -17.09
CA PHE A 241 -8.25 -18.30 -16.18
C PHE A 241 -7.44 -17.01 -16.36
N VAL A 242 -6.52 -16.78 -15.45
CA VAL A 242 -5.57 -15.65 -15.46
C VAL A 242 -4.16 -16.20 -15.29
N VAL A 243 -3.16 -15.46 -15.78
CA VAL A 243 -1.77 -15.71 -15.38
C VAL A 243 -1.53 -14.97 -14.08
N LYS A 244 -1.16 -15.68 -13.02
CA LYS A 244 -0.80 -15.08 -11.74
C LYS A 244 0.69 -14.80 -11.70
N LYS A 245 1.04 -13.67 -11.08
CA LYS A 245 2.39 -13.24 -10.77
C LYS A 245 2.62 -13.41 -9.28
N LYS A 246 3.67 -14.15 -8.91
CA LYS A 246 4.16 -14.25 -7.53
C LYS A 246 5.63 -13.89 -7.51
N SER A 247 6.03 -12.96 -6.66
CA SER A 247 7.40 -12.50 -6.54
C SER A 247 7.81 -12.29 -5.10
N VAL A 248 9.14 -12.21 -4.93
CA VAL A 248 9.74 -11.54 -3.78
C VAL A 248 10.02 -10.10 -4.23
N VAL A 249 9.25 -9.17 -3.69
CA VAL A 249 9.44 -7.73 -3.90
C VAL A 249 10.27 -7.21 -2.73
N ASN A 250 11.42 -6.64 -3.02
CA ASN A 250 12.21 -5.99 -1.98
C ASN A 250 12.51 -4.57 -2.47
N GLY A 251 11.56 -3.67 -2.21
CA GLY A 251 11.55 -2.33 -2.79
C GLY A 251 12.59 -1.43 -2.13
N GLY A 252 13.61 -1.03 -2.89
CA GLY A 252 14.12 0.35 -2.80
C GLY A 252 13.12 1.32 -3.46
N PRO A 253 13.14 2.62 -3.14
CA PRO A 253 12.32 3.59 -3.87
C PRO A 253 12.62 3.51 -5.37
N GLU A 254 11.58 3.50 -6.22
CA GLU A 254 11.77 3.59 -7.67
C GLU A 254 12.62 4.82 -7.98
N GLY A 255 13.78 4.61 -8.60
CA GLY A 255 14.68 5.70 -8.98
C GLY A 255 13.98 6.70 -9.91
N GLN A 256 14.49 7.93 -9.98
CA GLN A 256 13.91 9.01 -10.78
C GLN A 256 13.77 8.69 -12.28
N TRP A 257 14.49 7.68 -12.75
CA TRP A 257 14.64 7.28 -14.15
C TRP A 257 13.75 6.09 -14.57
N GLY A 258 12.92 5.58 -13.65
CA GLY A 258 11.90 4.56 -13.92
C GLY A 258 12.37 3.12 -13.77
N VAL A 259 11.47 2.20 -14.11
CA VAL A 259 11.61 0.75 -13.89
C VAL A 259 11.26 0.03 -15.18
N TRP A 260 12.09 -0.92 -15.60
CA TRP A 260 11.81 -1.76 -16.76
C TRP A 260 11.22 -3.08 -16.30
N ARG A 261 10.11 -3.47 -16.95
CA ARG A 261 9.33 -4.66 -16.61
C ARG A 261 9.56 -5.70 -17.70
N TRP A 262 9.88 -6.91 -17.30
CA TRP A 262 10.12 -8.00 -18.22
C TRP A 262 9.37 -9.26 -17.78
N ALA A 263 9.02 -10.07 -18.76
CA ALA A 263 8.49 -11.40 -18.57
C ALA A 263 9.09 -12.33 -19.61
N VAL A 264 9.39 -13.55 -19.20
CA VAL A 264 9.88 -14.60 -20.09
C VAL A 264 9.11 -15.89 -19.83
N LEU A 265 8.58 -16.47 -20.88
CA LEU A 265 7.84 -17.73 -20.80
C LEU A 265 8.81 -18.91 -20.98
N LEU A 266 8.46 -20.06 -20.40
CA LEU A 266 9.17 -21.34 -20.63
C LEU A 266 8.74 -22.00 -21.94
N THR A 267 7.89 -21.34 -22.72
CA THR A 267 7.42 -21.77 -24.03
C THR A 267 7.39 -20.59 -24.98
N LYS A 268 7.55 -20.81 -26.28
CA LYS A 268 7.37 -19.80 -27.32
C LYS A 268 6.73 -20.40 -28.57
N LEU A 269 6.24 -19.55 -29.48
CA LEU A 269 5.84 -19.98 -30.81
C LEU A 269 7.06 -20.03 -31.73
N ASN A 270 7.23 -21.13 -32.47
CA ASN A 270 8.20 -21.22 -33.55
C ASN A 270 7.70 -20.49 -34.81
N LYS A 271 8.49 -20.48 -35.89
CA LYS A 271 8.14 -19.83 -37.16
C LYS A 271 6.83 -20.36 -37.78
N ASP A 272 6.46 -21.60 -37.50
CA ASP A 272 5.22 -22.25 -37.97
C ASP A 272 4.03 -22.05 -37.03
N GLY A 273 4.21 -21.29 -35.94
CA GLY A 273 3.17 -21.07 -34.94
C GLY A 273 2.89 -22.30 -34.06
N LYS A 274 3.83 -23.23 -33.96
CA LYS A 274 3.83 -24.37 -33.03
C LYS A 274 4.52 -23.97 -31.72
N VAL A 275 3.98 -24.42 -30.60
CA VAL A 275 4.57 -24.19 -29.27
C VAL A 275 5.81 -25.08 -29.10
N ILE A 276 6.94 -24.46 -28.78
CA ILE A 276 8.20 -25.11 -28.42
C ILE A 276 8.60 -24.75 -26.98
N ARG A 277 9.37 -25.60 -26.33
CA ARG A 277 9.72 -25.47 -24.91
C ARG A 277 11.15 -24.98 -24.70
N ALA A 278 11.37 -24.38 -23.54
CA ALA A 278 12.69 -24.04 -23.07
C ALA A 278 13.47 -25.32 -22.71
N ASP A 279 14.73 -25.40 -23.13
CA ASP A 279 15.62 -26.54 -22.86
C ASP A 279 16.74 -26.19 -21.87
N LYS A 280 17.15 -24.92 -21.85
CA LYS A 280 18.22 -24.41 -21.01
C LYS A 280 17.90 -23.01 -20.49
N LEU A 281 18.09 -22.85 -19.18
CA LEU A 281 18.09 -21.54 -18.52
C LEU A 281 19.53 -21.14 -18.20
N GLN A 282 19.89 -19.92 -18.54
CA GLN A 282 21.19 -19.35 -18.23
C GLN A 282 20.99 -18.09 -17.40
N ILE A 283 21.46 -18.12 -16.16
CA ILE A 283 21.44 -16.95 -15.27
C ILE A 283 22.64 -16.06 -15.62
N GLN A 284 22.39 -14.76 -15.78
CA GLN A 284 23.45 -13.76 -15.84
C GLN A 284 23.59 -13.12 -14.46
N ARG A 285 24.83 -13.13 -13.97
CA ARG A 285 25.19 -12.64 -12.65
C ARG A 285 26.55 -11.96 -12.75
N ASP A 286 26.60 -10.69 -12.39
CA ASP A 286 27.82 -10.00 -12.02
C ASP A 286 27.84 -9.84 -10.49
N LEU A 287 28.00 -8.63 -9.96
CA LEU A 287 27.93 -8.33 -8.52
C LEU A 287 26.54 -8.66 -7.92
N TRP A 288 25.50 -8.74 -8.75
CA TRP A 288 24.10 -9.04 -8.40
C TRP A 288 23.45 -9.94 -9.47
N PHE A 289 22.17 -10.30 -9.27
CA PHE A 289 21.38 -10.93 -10.33
C PHE A 289 20.96 -9.88 -11.38
N ASP A 290 21.47 -10.02 -12.61
CA ASP A 290 21.23 -9.07 -13.71
C ASP A 290 20.13 -9.55 -14.64
N GLY A 291 19.92 -10.87 -14.76
CA GLY A 291 18.85 -11.41 -15.58
C GLY A 291 18.99 -12.89 -15.90
N MET A 292 18.20 -13.34 -16.87
CA MET A 292 18.19 -14.73 -17.31
C MET A 292 17.89 -14.82 -18.81
N TYR A 293 18.66 -15.67 -19.50
CA TYR A 293 18.39 -16.10 -20.87
C TYR A 293 17.68 -17.45 -20.86
N VAL A 294 16.63 -17.54 -21.68
CA VAL A 294 15.87 -18.77 -21.92
C VAL A 294 16.17 -19.22 -23.34
N HIS A 295 16.84 -20.36 -23.43
CA HIS A 295 17.08 -21.06 -24.69
C HIS A 295 15.94 -22.05 -24.91
N TYR A 296 15.55 -22.23 -26.16
CA TYR A 296 14.42 -23.06 -26.54
C TYR A 296 14.86 -24.07 -27.57
N GLU A 297 14.23 -25.24 -27.56
CA GLU A 297 14.45 -26.31 -28.54
C GLU A 297 14.27 -25.74 -29.96
N ASP A 298 15.38 -25.49 -30.65
CA ASP A 298 15.41 -25.66 -32.09
C ASP A 298 15.55 -27.15 -32.39
N GLU A 299 15.24 -27.58 -33.61
CA GLU A 299 14.92 -28.97 -33.99
C GLU A 299 16.05 -30.00 -33.81
N THR A 300 17.09 -29.69 -33.04
CA THR A 300 18.28 -30.49 -32.81
C THR A 300 18.72 -30.52 -31.35
N GLN A 301 17.87 -31.02 -30.45
CA GLN A 301 18.28 -31.88 -29.32
C GLN A 301 17.08 -32.37 -28.50
N VAL A 302 17.11 -33.66 -28.12
CA VAL A 302 16.15 -34.24 -27.19
C VAL A 302 16.55 -33.83 -25.78
N VAL A 303 15.79 -32.94 -25.14
CA VAL A 303 16.07 -32.52 -23.76
C VAL A 303 14.99 -33.05 -22.82
N ALA A 304 15.45 -33.50 -21.66
CA ALA A 304 14.63 -34.03 -20.58
C ALA A 304 13.61 -32.98 -20.10
N ASP A 305 12.40 -33.43 -19.74
CA ASP A 305 11.30 -32.64 -19.18
C ASP A 305 11.70 -32.02 -17.82
N VAL A 306 12.50 -30.96 -17.82
CA VAL A 306 12.90 -30.23 -16.60
C VAL A 306 11.73 -29.34 -16.18
N LYS A 307 10.80 -29.92 -15.43
CA LYS A 307 9.71 -29.18 -14.79
C LYS A 307 10.22 -28.47 -13.55
N ILE A 308 10.38 -27.15 -13.65
CA ILE A 308 10.68 -26.29 -12.51
C ILE A 308 9.45 -26.31 -11.58
N GLN A 309 9.67 -26.71 -10.33
CA GLN A 309 8.65 -26.85 -9.30
C GLN A 309 8.54 -25.59 -8.43
N SER A 310 9.68 -24.96 -8.12
CA SER A 310 9.73 -23.75 -7.29
C SER A 310 10.98 -22.91 -7.58
N LEU A 311 10.97 -21.70 -7.05
CA LEU A 311 12.03 -20.72 -7.18
C LEU A 311 12.44 -20.20 -5.80
N ARG A 312 13.71 -20.33 -5.41
CA ARG A 312 14.24 -19.75 -4.18
C ARG A 312 14.97 -18.45 -4.49
N ILE A 313 14.67 -17.40 -3.73
CA ILE A 313 15.23 -16.06 -3.91
C ILE A 313 15.82 -15.59 -2.58
N LYS A 314 17.04 -15.06 -2.62
CA LYS A 314 17.65 -14.35 -1.51
C LYS A 314 17.76 -12.88 -1.84
N SER A 315 17.17 -12.03 -1.01
CA SER A 315 17.40 -10.60 -1.08
C SER A 315 18.70 -10.18 -0.37
N GLY A 316 19.39 -9.20 -0.95
CA GLY A 316 20.55 -8.56 -0.35
C GLY A 316 20.19 -7.50 0.69
N GLU A 317 21.20 -7.01 1.41
CA GLU A 317 21.05 -5.95 2.42
C GLU A 317 20.51 -4.63 1.85
N TYR A 318 20.72 -4.38 0.55
CA TYR A 318 20.23 -3.19 -0.15
C TYR A 318 18.85 -3.38 -0.80
N GLY A 319 18.16 -4.49 -0.52
CA GLY A 319 16.85 -4.77 -1.10
C GLY A 319 16.89 -5.29 -2.54
N PHE A 320 18.05 -5.66 -3.09
CA PHE A 320 18.11 -6.24 -4.44
C PHE A 320 18.02 -7.76 -4.42
N VAL A 321 17.60 -8.36 -5.53
CA VAL A 321 17.69 -9.81 -5.73
C VAL A 321 19.17 -10.18 -5.89
N ASN A 322 19.71 -10.90 -4.91
CA ASN A 322 21.13 -11.26 -4.91
C ASN A 322 21.37 -12.67 -5.44
N GLU A 323 20.60 -13.66 -4.98
CA GLU A 323 20.78 -15.07 -5.33
C GLU A 323 19.45 -15.69 -5.72
N VAL A 324 19.48 -16.49 -6.77
CA VAL A 324 18.33 -17.19 -7.32
C VAL A 324 18.70 -18.67 -7.48
N GLN A 325 17.83 -19.56 -7.04
CA GLN A 325 17.98 -21.00 -7.19
C GLN A 325 16.69 -21.61 -7.74
N PHE A 326 16.77 -22.23 -8.91
CA PHE A 326 15.66 -22.97 -9.52
C PHE A 326 15.62 -24.40 -8.97
N ILE A 327 14.43 -24.88 -8.63
CA ILE A 327 14.20 -26.20 -8.06
C ILE A 327 13.41 -27.04 -9.06
N ALA A 328 14.01 -28.12 -9.57
CA ALA A 328 13.42 -28.99 -10.59
C ALA A 328 13.04 -30.40 -10.09
N LYS A 329 13.38 -30.74 -8.84
CA LYS A 329 13.07 -32.03 -8.20
C LYS A 329 12.71 -31.82 -6.74
N GLU A 330 11.84 -32.69 -6.21
CA GLU A 330 11.32 -32.61 -4.84
C GLU A 330 12.43 -32.74 -3.76
N ASP A 331 13.57 -33.37 -4.08
CA ASP A 331 14.69 -33.60 -3.16
C ASP A 331 15.82 -32.53 -3.22
N ALA A 332 15.52 -31.28 -3.55
CA ALA A 332 16.54 -30.23 -3.72
C ALA A 332 17.22 -29.73 -2.41
N GLY A 333 17.05 -30.46 -1.31
CA GLY A 333 17.57 -30.09 0.01
C GLY A 333 16.85 -28.89 0.63
N ALA A 334 17.11 -28.66 1.92
CA ALA A 334 16.55 -27.52 2.65
C ALA A 334 17.01 -26.19 2.05
N ALA A 335 16.14 -25.17 2.07
CA ALA A 335 16.49 -23.82 1.68
C ALA A 335 17.66 -23.30 2.54
N ARG A 336 18.63 -22.65 1.90
CA ARG A 336 19.71 -21.97 2.62
C ARG A 336 19.12 -20.84 3.46
N LYS A 337 19.73 -20.57 4.63
CA LYS A 337 19.26 -19.53 5.55
C LYS A 337 19.12 -18.18 4.83
N GLY A 338 17.94 -17.58 4.90
CA GLY A 338 17.62 -16.29 4.29
C GLY A 338 17.08 -16.34 2.86
N MET A 339 16.80 -17.54 2.31
CA MET A 339 16.05 -17.68 1.06
C MET A 339 14.55 -17.84 1.31
N GLU A 340 13.77 -17.14 0.49
CA GLU A 340 12.32 -17.32 0.37
C GLU A 340 12.02 -18.21 -0.83
N GLU A 341 11.11 -19.18 -0.68
CA GLU A 341 10.74 -20.11 -1.74
C GLU A 341 9.35 -19.76 -2.31
N LEU A 342 9.33 -19.39 -3.59
CA LEU A 342 8.12 -19.18 -4.38
C LEU A 342 7.66 -20.49 -4.99
N VAL A 343 6.52 -20.98 -4.50
CA VAL A 343 5.85 -22.20 -4.98
C VAL A 343 4.55 -21.80 -5.69
N PRO A 344 4.16 -22.45 -6.80
CA PRO A 344 2.84 -22.31 -7.40
C PRO A 344 1.70 -22.54 -6.38
N ASP A 345 0.54 -21.92 -6.56
CA ASP A 345 -0.62 -22.31 -5.74
C ASP A 345 -1.00 -23.77 -6.02
N TYR A 346 -1.73 -24.39 -5.09
CA TYR A 346 -2.26 -25.73 -5.28
C TYR A 346 -3.05 -25.83 -6.60
N GLY A 347 -2.67 -26.79 -7.45
CA GLY A 347 -3.29 -27.00 -8.77
C GLY A 347 -2.80 -26.06 -9.86
N GLU A 348 -1.69 -25.34 -9.66
CA GLU A 348 -1.05 -24.48 -10.67
C GLU A 348 0.31 -25.03 -11.13
N LYS A 349 0.78 -24.53 -12.28
CA LYS A 349 2.12 -24.81 -12.81
C LYS A 349 2.83 -23.51 -13.18
N ILE A 350 4.16 -23.53 -13.10
CA ILE A 350 5.02 -22.45 -13.60
C ILE A 350 5.01 -22.47 -15.12
N ILE A 351 4.81 -21.31 -15.75
CA ILE A 351 4.88 -21.12 -17.20
C ILE A 351 5.96 -20.14 -17.64
N GLY A 352 6.62 -19.48 -16.68
CA GLY A 352 7.58 -18.43 -16.97
C GLY A 352 8.02 -17.72 -15.70
N PHE A 353 8.81 -16.68 -15.92
CA PHE A 353 9.31 -15.79 -14.88
C PHE A 353 9.08 -14.35 -15.30
N TYR A 354 9.09 -13.47 -14.32
CA TYR A 354 8.96 -12.04 -14.56
C TYR A 354 9.78 -11.27 -13.53
N GLY A 355 10.06 -10.02 -13.83
CA GLY A 355 10.77 -9.17 -12.91
C GLY A 355 10.71 -7.69 -13.27
N LYS A 356 11.34 -6.92 -12.40
CA LYS A 356 11.51 -5.48 -12.52
C LYS A 356 12.96 -5.13 -12.22
N TYR A 357 13.56 -4.28 -13.03
CA TYR A 357 14.88 -3.71 -12.77
C TYR A 357 14.80 -2.19 -12.75
N GLN A 358 15.58 -1.60 -11.86
CA GLN A 358 15.78 -0.16 -11.84
C GLN A 358 16.63 0.22 -13.05
N HIS A 359 16.34 1.34 -13.69
CA HIS A 359 17.21 1.90 -14.72
C HIS A 359 17.83 3.18 -14.16
N ASP A 360 19.06 3.17 -13.66
CA ASP A 360 19.70 4.37 -13.10
C ASP A 360 21.15 4.52 -13.57
N ASN A 361 21.38 5.35 -14.58
CA ASN A 361 22.71 5.83 -15.01
C ASN A 361 23.84 4.75 -15.04
N GLY A 362 23.56 3.58 -15.62
CA GLY A 362 24.49 2.45 -15.73
C GLY A 362 24.40 1.40 -14.61
N PHE A 363 23.51 1.59 -13.64
CA PHE A 363 23.21 0.68 -12.54
C PHE A 363 21.80 0.09 -12.71
N CYS A 364 21.71 -1.23 -12.91
CA CYS A 364 20.45 -1.92 -13.23
C CYS A 364 20.13 -3.10 -12.29
N PRO A 365 19.98 -2.89 -10.97
CA PRO A 365 19.68 -3.97 -10.05
C PRO A 365 18.26 -4.53 -10.26
N THR A 366 18.11 -5.84 -10.10
CA THR A 366 16.79 -6.49 -10.08
C THR A 366 16.07 -6.19 -8.76
N LEU A 367 14.97 -5.44 -8.85
CA LEU A 367 14.10 -5.04 -7.74
C LEU A 367 13.03 -6.08 -7.40
N GLU A 368 12.59 -6.81 -8.42
CA GLU A 368 11.56 -7.83 -8.30
C GLU A 368 11.92 -9.00 -9.19
N PHE A 369 11.80 -10.21 -8.66
CA PHE A 369 11.88 -11.43 -9.45
C PHE A 369 10.84 -12.44 -8.96
N GLY A 370 10.20 -13.12 -9.89
CA GLY A 370 9.06 -13.96 -9.58
C GLY A 370 8.69 -14.97 -10.65
N ILE A 371 7.71 -15.80 -10.32
CA ILE A 371 7.14 -16.86 -11.15
C ILE A 371 5.81 -16.41 -11.77
N LEU A 372 5.59 -16.85 -13.01
CA LEU A 372 4.30 -16.76 -13.70
C LEU A 372 3.62 -18.13 -13.64
N THR A 373 2.35 -18.17 -13.25
CA THR A 373 1.61 -19.41 -13.00
C THR A 373 0.23 -19.41 -13.65
N ILE A 374 -0.23 -20.59 -14.07
CA ILE A 374 -1.59 -20.86 -14.56
C ILE A 374 -2.09 -22.19 -13.99
N PRO A 375 -3.40 -22.49 -14.06
CA PRO A 375 -3.93 -23.79 -13.65
C PRO A 375 -3.25 -24.96 -14.38
N GLN A 376 -2.97 -26.03 -13.65
CA GLN A 376 -2.43 -27.26 -14.18
C GLN A 376 -3.42 -27.89 -15.18
N GLY A 377 -2.91 -28.47 -16.26
CA GLY A 377 -3.74 -29.02 -17.35
C GLY A 377 -4.16 -28.00 -18.41
N THR A 378 -3.92 -26.70 -18.18
CA THR A 378 -4.23 -25.64 -19.16
C THR A 378 -3.03 -25.34 -20.06
N GLU A 379 -3.28 -25.03 -21.32
CA GLU A 379 -2.28 -24.50 -22.26
C GLU A 379 -2.47 -23.01 -22.48
N LEU A 380 -1.36 -22.30 -22.70
CA LEU A 380 -1.40 -20.88 -22.95
C LEU A 380 -1.90 -20.64 -24.39
N PRO A 381 -2.91 -19.78 -24.60
CA PRO A 381 -3.40 -19.50 -25.94
C PRO A 381 -2.37 -18.74 -26.77
N LYS A 382 -2.44 -18.90 -28.10
CA LYS A 382 -1.46 -18.29 -29.02
C LYS A 382 -1.35 -16.77 -28.85
N ASP A 383 -2.47 -16.10 -28.63
CA ASP A 383 -2.52 -14.64 -28.46
C ASP A 383 -1.78 -14.16 -27.20
N ALA A 384 -1.65 -15.01 -26.17
CA ALA A 384 -0.94 -14.66 -24.95
C ALA A 384 0.58 -14.50 -25.17
N TYR A 385 1.16 -15.17 -26.17
CA TYR A 385 2.57 -15.01 -26.52
C TYR A 385 2.90 -13.62 -27.09
N GLU A 386 1.88 -12.93 -27.62
CA GLU A 386 2.03 -11.57 -28.15
C GLU A 386 1.69 -10.49 -27.12
N MET A 387 1.16 -10.86 -25.94
CA MET A 387 0.75 -9.90 -24.93
C MET A 387 1.97 -9.18 -24.31
N PRO A 388 2.00 -7.82 -24.29
CA PRO A 388 3.11 -7.07 -23.71
C PRO A 388 3.43 -7.44 -22.26
N ALA A 389 2.40 -7.76 -21.47
CA ALA A 389 2.56 -8.13 -20.05
C ALA A 389 3.24 -9.48 -19.82
N LEU A 390 3.39 -10.32 -20.86
CA LEU A 390 4.02 -11.64 -20.82
C LEU A 390 5.27 -11.70 -21.70
N ARG A 391 5.78 -10.56 -22.14
CA ARG A 391 6.97 -10.44 -22.98
C ARG A 391 8.03 -9.61 -22.28
N ASN A 392 9.27 -9.76 -22.76
CA ASN A 392 10.28 -8.78 -22.48
C ASN A 392 9.92 -7.51 -23.28
N ALA A 393 9.53 -6.46 -22.58
CA ALA A 393 9.49 -5.13 -23.15
C ALA A 393 10.84 -4.51 -22.78
N ASP A 394 11.75 -4.33 -23.74
CA ASP A 394 13.10 -3.74 -23.54
C ASP A 394 13.03 -2.27 -23.04
N GLY A 395 12.38 -2.02 -21.90
CA GLY A 395 12.07 -0.70 -21.36
C GLY A 395 11.08 0.13 -22.19
N GLY A 396 10.55 -0.39 -23.30
CA GLY A 396 9.64 0.37 -24.18
C GLY A 396 10.31 1.52 -24.93
N SER A 397 11.65 1.51 -25.06
CA SER A 397 12.39 2.68 -25.57
C SER A 397 12.30 2.87 -27.08
N GLY A 398 11.97 1.84 -27.87
CA GLY A 398 12.03 1.94 -29.34
C GLY A 398 13.42 2.34 -29.86
N VAL A 399 14.44 2.24 -29.01
CA VAL A 399 15.83 2.58 -29.32
C VAL A 399 16.44 1.34 -29.98
N SER A 400 16.88 1.51 -31.22
CA SER A 400 17.59 0.47 -31.96
C SER A 400 18.91 0.15 -31.25
N LEU A 401 19.38 -1.11 -31.32
CA LEU A 401 20.74 -1.47 -30.88
C LEU A 401 21.83 -0.56 -31.50
N SER A 402 21.55 0.09 -32.62
CA SER A 402 22.44 1.06 -33.28
C SER A 402 22.54 2.42 -32.60
N ASP A 403 21.60 2.77 -31.72
CA ASP A 403 21.54 4.09 -31.09
C ASP A 403 22.33 4.14 -29.78
N VAL A 404 22.91 2.99 -29.36
CA VAL A 404 23.85 2.89 -28.25
C VAL A 404 25.23 3.36 -28.72
N ASN A 405 25.36 4.67 -28.94
CA ASN A 405 26.66 5.34 -29.06
C ASN A 405 26.79 6.36 -27.94
N GLY A 406 27.12 5.85 -26.75
CA GLY A 406 27.54 6.62 -25.58
C GLY A 406 28.49 5.74 -24.80
N GLY A 407 29.79 5.96 -25.00
CA GLY A 407 30.84 5.01 -24.68
C GLY A 407 31.09 4.75 -23.20
N GLY A 408 31.62 3.55 -22.94
CA GLY A 408 32.28 3.18 -21.70
C GLY A 408 31.89 1.78 -21.23
N ALA A 409 32.84 0.85 -21.30
CA ALA A 409 32.80 -0.49 -20.70
C ALA A 409 31.94 -1.56 -21.41
N TRP A 410 32.17 -1.77 -22.71
CA TRP A 410 32.12 -3.14 -23.24
C TRP A 410 33.54 -3.70 -23.14
N GLY A 411 33.78 -4.51 -22.12
CA GLY A 411 34.95 -5.38 -22.10
C GLY A 411 34.84 -6.30 -23.31
N GLN A 412 35.75 -6.13 -24.26
CA GLN A 412 35.93 -7.08 -25.35
C GLN A 412 36.16 -8.45 -24.72
N CYS A 413 35.28 -9.41 -25.03
CA CYS A 413 35.66 -10.80 -24.98
C CYS A 413 36.73 -10.97 -26.06
N GLU A 414 38.00 -10.93 -25.68
CA GLU A 414 39.05 -11.51 -26.52
C GLU A 414 38.78 -13.01 -26.57
N GLU A 415 38.49 -13.49 -27.76
CA GLU A 415 38.49 -14.90 -28.12
C GLU A 415 39.94 -15.39 -27.95
N ASP A 416 40.16 -16.22 -26.92
CA ASP A 416 41.39 -17.02 -26.83
C ASP A 416 41.39 -18.02 -27.99
N GLU A 417 42.04 -17.65 -29.11
CA GLU A 417 42.46 -18.60 -30.14
C GLU A 417 43.81 -19.22 -29.74
N ASP A 418 43.81 -20.54 -29.62
CA ASP A 418 44.97 -21.41 -29.41
C ASP A 418 46.11 -21.15 -30.43
N GLY A 419 47.38 -21.16 -30.00
CA GLY A 419 48.50 -21.23 -30.95
C GLY A 419 49.93 -21.04 -30.43
N GLU A 420 50.58 -22.17 -30.11
CA GLU A 420 52.01 -22.50 -30.34
C GLU A 420 53.15 -21.91 -29.47
N MET A 421 54.22 -22.73 -29.43
CA MET A 421 55.37 -22.80 -28.51
C MET A 421 56.56 -21.90 -28.92
N GLU A 422 57.62 -21.97 -28.08
CA GLU A 422 59.03 -21.52 -28.22
C GLU A 422 59.32 -20.11 -27.63
N GLU A 423 60.28 -19.89 -26.73
CA GLU A 423 61.42 -20.65 -26.18
C GLU A 423 61.46 -20.63 -24.63
#